data_AF-A0A357AM21-F1
#
_entry.id   AF-A0A357AM21-F1
#
_cell.length_a   1.000
_cell.length_b   1.000
_cell.length_c   1.000
_cell.angle_alpha   90.00
_cell.angle_beta   90.00
_cell.angle_gamma   90.00
#
_symmetry.space_group_name_H-M   'P 1'
#
loop_
_entity.id
_entity.type
_entity.pdbx_description
1 polymer ?
#
loop_
_entity_poly.entity_id
_entity_poly.type
_entity_poly.pdbx_seq_one_letter_code
_entity_poly.pdbx_strand_id
1 'polypeptide(L)'
;MTIGEKAVQAHVEWQGKIEVISRAPVTNKDELSIAYTPGVAQPCLEIQKDVDKSYELTRRHNLVAVVTDGSAVLGLGNIGPEAGMPVMEGKCVLFKSFGNVDAFPLCIRSHEVDTIVNTIKLLAGSFGGINL
;
A
#
# COMPACT_ATOMS: atom_id res chain seq x y z
N MET A 1 -7.17 7.49 -31.51
CA MET A 1 -6.53 7.62 -30.19
C MET A 1 -5.22 6.86 -30.14
N THR A 2 -4.14 7.52 -29.76
CA THR A 2 -2.84 6.93 -29.44
C THR A 2 -2.92 6.12 -28.13
N ILE A 3 -1.89 5.31 -27.83
CA ILE A 3 -1.82 4.57 -26.56
C ILE A 3 -1.81 5.52 -25.37
N GLY A 4 -1.08 6.64 -25.47
CA GLY A 4 -1.02 7.65 -24.40
C GLY A 4 -2.40 8.25 -24.10
N GLU A 5 -3.17 8.61 -25.14
CA GLU A 5 -4.53 9.14 -24.97
C GLU A 5 -5.47 8.12 -24.31
N LYS A 6 -5.40 6.85 -24.73
CA LYS A 6 -6.17 5.76 -24.10
C LYS A 6 -5.78 5.56 -22.63
N ALA A 7 -4.49 5.65 -22.31
CA ALA A 7 -4.01 5.48 -20.94
C ALA A 7 -4.52 6.58 -20.01
N VAL A 8 -4.52 7.84 -20.46
CA VAL A 8 -5.07 8.96 -19.70
C VAL A 8 -6.58 8.77 -19.48
N GLN A 9 -7.34 8.45 -20.54
CA GLN A 9 -8.77 8.20 -20.42
C GLN A 9 -9.06 7.07 -19.42
N ALA A 10 -8.35 5.95 -19.53
CA ALA A 10 -8.54 4.81 -18.64
C ALA A 10 -8.25 5.17 -17.16
N HIS A 11 -7.20 5.93 -16.88
CA HIS A 11 -6.90 6.36 -15.51
C HIS A 11 -7.98 7.27 -14.92
N VAL A 12 -8.65 8.08 -15.74
CA VAL A 12 -9.82 8.88 -15.32
C VAL A 12 -11.02 7.97 -15.03
N GLU A 13 -11.31 7.03 -15.93
CA GLU A 13 -12.44 6.09 -15.79
C GLU A 13 -12.29 5.18 -14.57
N TRP A 14 -11.08 4.68 -14.30
CA TRP A 14 -10.79 3.82 -13.15
C TRP A 14 -10.65 4.60 -11.83
N GLN A 15 -10.44 5.92 -11.90
CA GLN A 15 -10.16 6.77 -10.74
C GLN A 15 -8.89 6.32 -9.98
N GLY A 16 -7.85 5.95 -10.73
CA GLY A 16 -6.67 5.23 -10.21
C GLY A 16 -6.77 3.73 -10.47
N LYS A 17 -5.73 2.97 -10.17
CA LYS A 17 -5.64 1.54 -10.53
C LYS A 17 -5.80 0.56 -9.38
N ILE A 18 -5.95 1.06 -8.16
CA ILE A 18 -6.02 0.24 -6.96
C ILE A 18 -7.20 0.66 -6.09
N GLU A 19 -7.70 -0.27 -5.30
CA GLU A 19 -8.77 -0.06 -4.34
C GLU A 19 -8.49 -0.90 -3.08
N VAL A 20 -9.10 -0.48 -1.95
CA VAL A 20 -9.06 -1.24 -0.70
C VAL A 20 -10.40 -1.94 -0.52
N ILE A 21 -10.37 -3.27 -0.59
CA ILE A 21 -11.57 -4.11 -0.44
C ILE A 21 -11.50 -4.81 0.92
N SER A 22 -12.59 -4.72 1.69
CA SER A 22 -12.69 -5.44 2.97
C SER A 22 -12.62 -6.95 2.74
N ARG A 23 -11.74 -7.63 3.49
CA ARG A 23 -11.69 -9.09 3.55
C ARG A 23 -12.59 -9.67 4.64
N ALA A 24 -12.89 -8.87 5.67
CA ALA A 24 -13.82 -9.26 6.72
C ALA A 24 -15.25 -8.98 6.25
N PRO A 25 -16.19 -9.94 6.36
CA PRO A 25 -17.59 -9.66 6.15
C PRO A 25 -18.08 -8.70 7.24
N VAL A 26 -18.80 -7.67 6.83
CA VAL A 26 -19.44 -6.70 7.75
C VAL A 26 -20.84 -6.40 7.20
N THR A 27 -21.75 -7.33 7.42
CA THR A 27 -23.14 -7.30 6.94
C THR A 27 -24.14 -7.08 8.05
N ASN A 28 -23.73 -7.30 9.31
CA ASN A 28 -24.56 -7.15 10.48
C ASN A 28 -23.75 -6.65 11.69
N LYS A 29 -24.45 -6.39 12.80
CA LYS A 29 -23.87 -5.81 14.02
C LYS A 29 -22.87 -6.74 14.69
N ASP A 30 -23.10 -8.05 14.67
CA ASP A 30 -22.24 -9.02 15.33
C ASP A 30 -20.90 -9.13 14.58
N GLU A 31 -20.96 -9.20 13.25
CA GLU A 31 -19.77 -9.13 12.39
C GLU A 31 -18.98 -7.84 12.57
N LEU A 32 -19.66 -6.69 12.63
CA LEU A 32 -19.01 -5.41 12.93
C LEU A 32 -18.32 -5.42 14.30
N SER A 33 -18.96 -6.03 15.30
CA SER A 33 -18.44 -6.12 16.67
C SER A 33 -17.21 -7.02 16.78
N ILE A 34 -17.04 -7.97 15.84
CA ILE A 34 -15.85 -8.83 15.74
C ILE A 34 -14.74 -8.11 14.96
N ALA A 35 -15.07 -7.53 13.80
CA ALA A 35 -14.11 -6.84 12.95
C ALA A 35 -13.58 -5.53 13.58
N TYR A 36 -14.36 -4.94 14.49
CA TYR A 36 -14.05 -3.70 15.17
C TYR A 36 -14.36 -3.80 16.66
N THR A 37 -14.76 -2.70 17.31
CA THR A 37 -15.06 -2.67 18.74
C THR A 37 -16.31 -3.50 19.07
N PRO A 38 -16.28 -4.34 20.12
CA PRO A 38 -15.17 -4.54 21.08
C PRO A 38 -14.16 -5.63 20.69
N GLY A 39 -14.43 -6.48 19.69
CA GLY A 39 -13.63 -7.66 19.35
C GLY A 39 -12.18 -7.38 18.95
N VAL A 40 -11.93 -6.28 18.24
CA VAL A 40 -10.59 -5.87 17.76
C VAL A 40 -9.57 -5.68 18.90
N ALA A 41 -10.03 -5.48 20.15
CA ALA A 41 -9.14 -5.36 21.29
C ALA A 41 -8.31 -6.63 21.53
N GLN A 42 -8.86 -7.81 21.28
CA GLN A 42 -8.16 -9.06 21.58
C GLN A 42 -6.94 -9.29 20.66
N PRO A 43 -7.03 -9.17 19.32
CA PRO A 43 -5.85 -9.19 18.46
C PRO A 43 -4.79 -8.16 18.85
N CYS A 44 -5.18 -6.94 19.24
CA CYS A 44 -4.24 -5.92 19.70
C CYS A 44 -3.46 -6.36 20.94
N LEU A 45 -4.14 -6.92 21.94
CA LEU A 45 -3.49 -7.43 23.16
C LEU A 45 -2.59 -8.63 22.88
N GLU A 46 -2.94 -9.49 21.92
CA GLU A 46 -2.08 -10.59 21.50
C GLU A 46 -0.81 -10.09 20.81
N ILE A 47 -0.91 -9.10 19.91
CA ILE A 47 0.25 -8.46 19.27
C ILE A 47 1.11 -7.68 20.29
N GLN A 48 0.50 -7.10 21.30
CA GLN A 48 1.24 -6.42 22.37
C GLN A 48 2.12 -7.39 23.16
N LYS A 49 1.66 -8.63 23.39
CA LYS A 49 2.44 -9.67 24.07
C LYS A 49 3.55 -10.22 23.19
N ASP A 50 3.29 -10.32 21.89
CA ASP A 50 4.22 -10.84 20.89
C ASP A 50 4.02 -10.13 19.56
N VAL A 51 4.97 -9.27 19.20
CA VAL A 51 4.91 -8.42 18.00
C VAL A 51 4.87 -9.24 16.72
N ASP A 52 5.44 -10.45 16.70
CA ASP A 52 5.48 -11.30 15.51
C ASP A 52 4.11 -11.85 15.15
N LYS A 53 3.17 -11.92 16.11
CA LYS A 53 1.75 -12.21 15.82
C LYS A 53 1.11 -11.20 14.86
N SER A 54 1.72 -10.03 14.65
CA SER A 54 1.26 -9.10 13.60
C SER A 54 1.30 -9.71 12.20
N TYR A 55 2.20 -10.66 11.94
CA TYR A 55 2.22 -11.41 10.67
C TYR A 55 1.02 -12.35 10.54
N GLU A 56 0.58 -12.97 11.64
CA GLU A 56 -0.56 -13.89 11.66
C GLU A 56 -1.91 -13.18 11.68
N LEU A 57 -2.04 -12.15 12.52
CA LEU A 57 -3.31 -11.52 12.87
C LEU A 57 -3.65 -10.31 11.99
N THR A 58 -2.77 -9.92 11.06
CA THR A 58 -2.99 -8.78 10.17
C THR A 58 -2.58 -9.08 8.73
N ARG A 59 -2.81 -8.12 7.82
CA ARG A 59 -2.32 -8.21 6.45
C ARG A 59 -0.80 -8.03 6.31
N ARG A 60 -0.07 -7.68 7.39
CA ARG A 60 1.37 -7.43 7.34
C ARG A 60 2.15 -8.54 6.64
N HIS A 61 1.78 -9.82 6.81
CA HIS A 61 2.46 -10.94 6.13
C HIS A 61 2.45 -10.91 4.60
N ASN A 62 1.53 -10.18 3.98
CA ASN A 62 1.38 -10.15 2.54
C ASN A 62 1.14 -8.72 2.01
N LEU A 63 1.51 -7.69 2.79
CA LEU A 63 1.40 -6.29 2.41
C LEU A 63 2.78 -5.66 2.21
N VAL A 64 3.04 -5.14 1.00
CA VAL A 64 4.30 -4.50 0.61
C VAL A 64 4.09 -3.00 0.38
N ALA A 65 4.98 -2.17 0.91
CA ALA A 65 5.04 -0.75 0.54
C ALA A 65 5.83 -0.58 -0.76
N VAL A 66 5.22 0.05 -1.76
CA VAL A 66 5.91 0.47 -3.00
C VAL A 66 6.26 1.94 -2.88
N VAL A 67 7.50 2.22 -2.53
CA VAL A 67 7.98 3.55 -2.14
C VAL A 67 8.68 4.23 -3.30
N THR A 68 8.49 5.53 -3.47
CA THR A 68 9.27 6.36 -4.38
C THR A 68 9.35 7.79 -3.86
N ASP A 69 10.36 8.55 -4.27
CA ASP A 69 10.41 10.00 -4.13
C ASP A 69 10.13 10.72 -5.47
N GLY A 70 9.93 9.96 -6.56
CA GLY A 70 9.71 10.49 -7.91
C GLY A 70 10.97 11.03 -8.59
N SER A 71 12.16 10.80 -8.04
CA SER A 71 13.43 11.27 -8.62
C SER A 71 13.86 10.52 -9.89
N ALA A 72 13.38 9.29 -10.09
CA ALA A 72 13.70 8.44 -11.23
C ALA A 72 12.48 7.66 -11.73
N VAL A 73 11.55 8.37 -12.38
CA VAL A 73 10.33 7.74 -12.92
C VAL A 73 10.56 7.29 -14.37
N LEU A 74 10.84 5.99 -14.54
CA LEU A 74 11.09 5.38 -15.86
C LEU A 74 12.20 6.15 -16.62
N GLY A 75 11.95 6.52 -17.88
CA GLY A 75 12.82 7.38 -18.68
C GLY A 75 12.51 8.88 -18.58
N LEU A 76 11.62 9.30 -17.67
CA LEU A 76 11.16 10.68 -17.54
C LEU A 76 12.03 11.51 -16.57
N GLY A 77 12.91 10.86 -15.81
CA GLY A 77 13.78 11.50 -14.83
C GLY A 77 13.03 11.92 -13.56
N ASN A 78 13.46 13.03 -12.97
CA ASN A 78 12.85 13.58 -11.78
C ASN A 78 11.62 14.41 -12.15
N ILE A 79 10.44 13.86 -11.90
CA ILE A 79 9.14 14.51 -12.14
C ILE A 79 8.33 14.70 -10.85
N GLY A 80 8.92 14.36 -9.71
CA GLY A 80 8.31 14.48 -8.40
C GLY A 80 7.35 13.33 -8.02
N PRO A 81 7.00 13.24 -6.72
CA PRO A 81 6.33 12.09 -6.15
C PRO A 81 4.90 11.89 -6.68
N GLU A 82 4.11 12.95 -6.84
CA GLU A 82 2.74 12.84 -7.38
C GLU A 82 2.72 12.35 -8.81
N ALA A 83 3.65 12.81 -9.64
CA ALA A 83 3.76 12.36 -11.03
C ALA A 83 4.27 10.92 -11.13
N GLY A 84 4.97 10.42 -10.10
CA GLY A 84 5.34 9.02 -9.95
C GLY A 84 4.20 8.10 -9.51
N MET A 85 3.13 8.64 -8.90
CA MET A 85 2.01 7.85 -8.35
C MET A 85 1.40 6.86 -9.36
N PRO A 86 1.12 7.24 -10.63
CA PRO A 86 0.56 6.29 -11.59
C PRO A 86 1.50 5.11 -11.86
N VAL A 87 2.82 5.31 -11.80
CA VAL A 87 3.79 4.20 -11.96
C VAL A 87 3.78 3.30 -10.72
N MET A 88 3.69 3.87 -9.52
CA MET A 88 3.66 3.09 -8.28
C MET A 88 2.38 2.27 -8.13
N GLU A 89 1.21 2.82 -8.49
CA GLU A 89 -0.01 2.03 -8.60
C GLU A 89 0.13 0.90 -9.64
N GLY A 90 0.79 1.18 -10.77
CA GLY A 90 1.08 0.18 -11.78
C GLY A 90 1.92 -0.98 -11.23
N LYS A 91 2.98 -0.68 -10.46
CA LYS A 91 3.75 -1.70 -9.73
C LYS A 91 2.86 -2.50 -8.78
N CYS A 92 1.93 -1.86 -8.06
CA CYS A 92 0.99 -2.54 -7.17
C CYS A 92 0.06 -3.52 -7.93
N VAL A 93 -0.43 -3.12 -9.10
CA VAL A 93 -1.19 -4.03 -9.99
C VAL A 93 -0.36 -5.26 -10.36
N LEU A 94 0.94 -5.10 -10.66
CA LEU A 94 1.82 -6.23 -10.98
C LEU A 94 2.02 -7.16 -9.78
N PHE A 95 2.31 -6.62 -8.59
CA PHE A 95 2.42 -7.39 -7.35
C PHE A 95 1.17 -8.22 -7.10
N LYS A 96 -0.01 -7.60 -7.29
CA LYS A 96 -1.27 -8.29 -7.05
C LYS A 96 -1.57 -9.34 -8.12
N SER A 97 -1.42 -9.00 -9.39
CA SER A 97 -1.83 -9.83 -10.52
C SER A 97 -0.94 -11.06 -10.71
N PHE A 98 0.36 -10.92 -10.46
CA PHE A 98 1.34 -11.98 -10.74
C PHE A 98 1.91 -12.64 -9.48
N GLY A 99 1.93 -11.92 -8.34
CA GLY A 99 2.45 -12.44 -7.08
C GLY A 99 1.39 -12.75 -6.03
N ASN A 100 0.13 -12.35 -6.25
CA ASN A 100 -0.90 -12.31 -5.21
C ASN A 100 -0.43 -11.59 -3.92
N VAL A 101 0.42 -10.58 -4.10
CA VAL A 101 0.94 -9.73 -3.02
C VAL A 101 0.08 -8.47 -2.96
N ASP A 102 -0.44 -8.13 -1.78
CA ASP A 102 -1.08 -6.84 -1.61
C ASP A 102 0.02 -5.78 -1.54
N ALA A 103 -0.12 -4.71 -2.31
CA ALA A 103 0.88 -3.66 -2.40
C ALA A 103 0.21 -2.30 -2.30
N PHE A 104 0.88 -1.35 -1.64
CA PHE A 104 0.36 0.00 -1.45
C PHE A 104 1.41 1.05 -1.82
N PRO A 105 1.08 2.04 -2.67
CA PRO A 105 2.02 3.03 -3.13
C PRO A 105 2.23 4.13 -2.07
N LEU A 106 3.48 4.46 -1.78
CA LEU A 106 3.87 5.53 -0.86
C LEU A 106 4.87 6.48 -1.54
N CYS A 107 4.39 7.63 -1.99
CA CYS A 107 5.23 8.65 -2.62
C CYS A 107 5.69 9.68 -1.57
N ILE A 108 7.00 9.76 -1.31
CA ILE A 108 7.59 10.62 -0.28
C ILE A 108 7.97 11.97 -0.89
N ARG A 109 7.51 13.07 -0.29
CA ARG A 109 7.84 14.45 -0.69
C ARG A 109 9.18 14.93 -0.12
N SER A 110 10.23 14.15 -0.36
CA SER A 110 11.60 14.50 0.02
C SER A 110 12.59 13.71 -0.83
N HIS A 111 13.68 14.35 -1.22
CA HIS A 111 14.85 13.70 -1.85
C HIS A 111 16.00 13.49 -0.85
N GLU A 112 15.82 13.94 0.39
CA GLU A 112 16.84 13.78 1.42
C GLU A 112 16.86 12.34 1.90
N VAL A 113 17.98 11.66 1.67
CA VAL A 113 18.16 10.22 1.96
C VAL A 113 17.80 9.91 3.41
N ASP A 114 18.29 10.70 4.36
CA ASP A 114 18.02 10.48 5.79
C ASP A 114 16.53 10.63 6.13
N THR A 115 15.84 11.55 5.45
CA THR A 115 14.39 11.73 5.61
C THR A 115 13.65 10.51 5.07
N ILE A 116 13.98 10.06 3.86
CA ILE A 116 13.36 8.88 3.23
C ILE A 116 13.56 7.63 4.10
N VAL A 117 14.80 7.37 4.51
CA VAL A 117 15.15 6.21 5.36
C VAL A 117 14.40 6.26 6.68
N ASN A 118 14.37 7.41 7.34
CA ASN A 118 13.66 7.57 8.61
C ASN A 118 12.14 7.38 8.43
N THR A 119 11.54 7.93 7.38
CA THR A 119 10.13 7.74 7.06
C THR A 119 9.80 6.27 6.86
N ILE A 120 10.57 5.54 6.06
CA ILE A 120 10.35 4.10 5.82
C ILE A 120 10.51 3.32 7.13
N LYS A 121 11.54 3.63 7.92
CA LYS A 121 11.79 2.97 9.21
C LYS A 121 10.61 3.10 10.18
N LEU A 122 10.01 4.30 10.26
CA LEU A 122 8.86 4.56 11.13
C LEU A 122 7.58 3.83 10.66
N LEU A 123 7.45 3.58 9.35
CA LEU A 123 6.30 2.90 8.76
C LEU A 123 6.45 1.37 8.68
N ALA A 124 7.66 0.83 8.90
CA ALA A 124 7.98 -0.58 8.67
C ALA A 124 7.13 -1.58 9.47
N GLY A 125 6.53 -1.16 10.59
CA GLY A 125 5.60 -2.00 11.37
C GLY A 125 4.32 -2.38 10.64
N SER A 126 3.92 -1.62 9.61
CA SER A 126 2.70 -1.86 8.84
C SER A 126 2.88 -2.84 7.67
N PHE A 127 4.12 -3.10 7.27
CA PHE A 127 4.43 -3.83 6.02
C PHE A 127 5.27 -5.07 6.31
N GLY A 128 5.10 -6.10 5.47
CA GLY A 128 5.94 -7.29 5.45
C GLY A 128 7.15 -7.14 4.52
N GLY A 129 7.13 -6.15 3.63
CA GLY A 129 8.24 -5.85 2.73
C GLY A 129 8.20 -4.41 2.21
N ILE A 130 9.36 -3.92 1.76
CA ILE A 130 9.54 -2.61 1.14
C ILE A 130 10.10 -2.81 -0.26
N ASN A 131 9.46 -2.22 -1.27
CA ASN A 131 9.95 -2.09 -2.64
C ASN A 131 10.29 -0.61 -2.89
N LEU A 132 11.57 -0.30 -3.10
CA LEU A 132 12.04 1.03 -3.50
C LEU A 132 11.95 1.22 -5.04
#